data_AF-A0A257JJ76-F1
#
_entry.id   AF-A0A257JJ76-F1
#
_cell.length_a   1.000
_cell.length_b   1.000
_cell.length_c   1.000
_cell.angle_alpha   90.00
_cell.angle_beta   90.00
_cell.angle_gamma   90.00
#
_symmetry.space_group_name_H-M   'P 1'
#
loop_
_entity.id
_entity.type
_entity.pdbx_description
1 polymer ?
#
loop_
_entity_poly.entity_id
_entity_poly.type
_entity_poly.pdbx_seq_one_letter_code
_entity_poly.pdbx_strand_id
1 'polypeptide(L)'
;MPGSAARLVWAAGALAALLAGAASAQVVALQGSMGTHRALLLIDGQPHTVAVGASVKGVTLRSLGADEAEVEVAGQRQRLRLGASPSRVGGAAAPGGGGSTILLAAGPGGHFVGDGRINGQAVRFLVDTGATTIAMGQQQASRLGVAWQQGQRAVTQTANGPVPVYLVTLNSVQVGDVEVANVAAVVLP
;
A
#
# COMPACT_ATOMS: atom_id res chain seq x y z
N MET A 1 -63.39 -8.28 52.23
CA MET A 1 -62.75 -9.40 51.52
C MET A 1 -61.31 -9.01 51.23
N PRO A 2 -60.37 -9.94 51.46
CA PRO A 2 -59.00 -9.72 51.91
C PRO A 2 -58.07 -9.46 50.70
N GLY A 3 -56.78 -9.16 50.85
CA GLY A 3 -55.94 -9.32 52.01
C GLY A 3 -54.62 -8.59 51.85
N SER A 4 -53.92 -8.47 52.98
CA SER A 4 -52.68 -9.20 53.23
C SER A 4 -51.53 -8.65 52.40
N ALA A 5 -50.87 -7.62 52.92
CA ALA A 5 -49.85 -7.71 53.96
C ALA A 5 -48.47 -8.04 53.39
N ALA A 6 -47.52 -7.31 53.96
CA ALA A 6 -46.19 -7.79 54.25
C ALA A 6 -45.25 -7.93 53.04
N ARG A 7 -43.99 -7.56 53.11
CA ARG A 7 -43.11 -7.15 54.21
C ARG A 7 -41.73 -7.06 53.53
N LEU A 8 -40.82 -6.28 54.11
CA LEU A 8 -39.38 -6.60 54.13
C LEU A 8 -38.70 -6.54 52.72
N VAL A 9 -37.41 -6.34 52.53
CA VAL A 9 -36.22 -6.01 53.30
C VAL A 9 -35.15 -5.95 52.21
N TRP A 10 -34.27 -4.95 52.27
CA TRP A 10 -32.86 -5.03 51.92
C TRP A 10 -32.47 -5.50 50.51
N ALA A 11 -31.65 -4.69 49.84
CA ALA A 11 -30.21 -4.93 49.80
C ALA A 11 -29.62 -4.24 48.57
N ALA A 12 -28.67 -3.34 48.83
CA ALA A 12 -27.62 -3.02 47.90
C ALA A 12 -26.86 -4.31 47.54
N GLY A 13 -26.59 -4.53 46.26
CA GLY A 13 -25.83 -5.71 45.83
C GLY A 13 -25.59 -5.79 44.33
N ALA A 14 -24.42 -5.33 43.92
CA ALA A 14 -23.65 -5.81 42.76
C ALA A 14 -24.28 -5.77 41.36
N LEU A 15 -23.84 -4.81 40.55
CA LEU A 15 -23.54 -5.12 39.15
C LEU A 15 -22.14 -4.60 38.81
N ALA A 16 -21.16 -5.37 39.25
CA ALA A 16 -19.81 -5.30 38.74
C ALA A 16 -19.77 -5.80 37.29
N ALA A 17 -18.81 -5.24 36.56
CA ALA A 17 -18.21 -5.79 35.34
C ALA A 17 -19.07 -5.83 34.09
N LEU A 18 -18.84 -4.86 33.21
CA LEU A 18 -18.69 -5.09 31.76
C LEU A 18 -17.94 -3.89 31.16
N LEU A 19 -16.71 -3.66 31.62
CA LEU A 19 -15.70 -3.01 30.79
C LEU A 19 -15.24 -4.07 29.78
N ALA A 20 -16.10 -4.37 28.80
CA ALA A 20 -15.70 -5.12 27.63
C ALA A 20 -14.64 -4.28 26.92
N GLY A 21 -13.39 -4.74 26.97
CA GLY A 21 -12.29 -4.12 26.26
C GLY A 21 -12.68 -3.98 24.80
N ALA A 22 -12.75 -2.75 24.31
CA ALA A 22 -12.84 -2.48 22.88
C ALA A 22 -11.56 -3.05 22.25
N ALA A 23 -11.66 -4.25 21.70
CA ALA A 23 -10.62 -4.80 20.85
C ALA A 23 -10.52 -3.86 19.64
N SER A 24 -9.48 -3.03 19.60
CA SER A 24 -9.20 -2.18 18.45
C SER A 24 -9.17 -3.06 17.21
N ALA A 25 -10.07 -2.77 16.26
CA ALA A 25 -10.14 -3.48 15.01
C ALA A 25 -8.86 -3.21 14.22
N GLN A 26 -7.93 -4.16 14.24
CA GLN A 26 -6.68 -4.04 13.51
C GLN A 26 -6.98 -4.12 12.02
N VAL A 27 -6.45 -3.16 11.26
CA VAL A 27 -6.68 -3.07 9.82
C VAL A 27 -5.51 -3.73 9.11
N VAL A 28 -5.79 -4.85 8.42
CA VAL A 28 -4.75 -5.60 7.68
C VAL A 28 -5.13 -5.69 6.21
N ALA A 29 -4.19 -5.33 5.34
CA ALA A 29 -4.33 -5.46 3.89
C ALA A 29 -3.05 -6.04 3.27
N LEU A 30 -3.20 -6.84 2.21
CA LEU A 30 -2.09 -7.32 1.39
C LEU A 30 -1.81 -6.28 0.29
N GLN A 31 -0.61 -5.72 0.26
CA GLN A 31 -0.18 -4.69 -0.69
C GLN A 31 0.77 -5.22 -1.77
N GLY A 32 1.42 -6.35 -1.54
CA GLY A 32 2.35 -6.94 -2.51
C GLY A 32 2.93 -8.25 -2.02
N SER A 33 3.60 -8.97 -2.91
CA SER A 33 4.42 -10.13 -2.61
C SER A 33 5.82 -9.97 -3.21
N MET A 34 6.83 -10.45 -2.51
CA MET A 34 8.21 -10.53 -2.98
C MET A 34 8.53 -12.02 -3.16
N GLY A 35 8.30 -12.53 -4.37
CA GLY A 35 8.31 -13.97 -4.64
C GLY A 35 7.22 -14.72 -3.86
N THR A 36 7.47 -15.98 -3.52
CA THR A 36 6.48 -16.87 -2.86
C THR A 36 6.60 -16.91 -1.33
N HIS A 37 7.56 -16.18 -0.75
CA HIS A 37 7.94 -16.35 0.66
C HIS A 37 7.79 -15.09 1.51
N ARG A 38 7.54 -13.92 0.91
CA ARG A 38 7.42 -12.65 1.63
C ARG A 38 6.27 -11.83 1.09
N ALA A 39 5.47 -11.26 2.00
CA ALA A 39 4.37 -10.37 1.66
C ALA A 39 4.60 -8.98 2.25
N LEU A 40 4.18 -7.95 1.53
CA LEU A 40 4.04 -6.60 2.07
C LEU A 40 2.63 -6.47 2.63
N LEU A 41 2.52 -6.43 3.96
CA LEU A 41 1.27 -6.24 4.68
C LEU A 41 1.18 -4.80 5.16
N LEU A 42 0.05 -4.15 4.90
CA LEU A 42 -0.30 -2.89 5.54
C LEU A 42 -1.01 -3.21 6.84
N ILE A 43 -0.40 -2.87 7.97
CA ILE A 43 -0.95 -3.09 9.31
C ILE A 43 -1.12 -1.72 9.94
N ASP A 44 -2.36 -1.35 10.26
CA ASP A 44 -2.70 -0.04 10.84
C ASP A 44 -2.16 1.16 10.02
N GLY A 45 -2.18 1.00 8.68
CA GLY A 45 -1.70 2.02 7.73
C GLY A 45 -0.18 2.07 7.55
N GLN A 46 0.58 1.20 8.21
CA GLN A 46 2.04 1.13 8.08
C GLN A 46 2.48 -0.14 7.34
N PRO A 47 3.32 -0.02 6.29
CA PRO A 47 3.78 -1.16 5.50
C PRO A 47 4.83 -1.97 6.26
N HIS A 48 4.65 -3.29 6.29
CA HIS A 48 5.55 -4.24 6.93
C HIS A 48 5.78 -5.44 6.00
N THR A 49 7.04 -5.77 5.76
CA THR A 49 7.42 -6.99 5.03
C THR A 49 7.42 -8.17 6.00
N VAL A 50 6.57 -9.17 5.74
CA VAL A 50 6.40 -10.36 6.59
C VAL A 50 6.73 -11.60 5.78
N ALA A 51 7.61 -12.46 6.31
CA ALA A 51 7.91 -13.76 5.71
C ALA A 51 6.85 -14.80 6.09
N VAL A 52 6.64 -15.81 5.24
CA VAL A 52 5.75 -16.94 5.57
C VAL A 52 6.27 -17.62 6.84
N GLY A 53 5.39 -17.78 7.84
CA GLY A 53 5.71 -18.29 9.17
C GLY A 53 6.12 -17.21 10.19
N ALA A 54 6.42 -15.99 9.76
CA ALA A 54 6.78 -14.89 10.66
C ALA A 54 5.53 -14.11 11.14
N SER A 55 5.68 -13.45 12.29
CA SER A 55 4.63 -12.61 12.89
C SER A 55 5.14 -11.20 13.12
N VAL A 56 4.31 -10.20 12.79
CA VAL A 56 4.60 -8.78 12.99
C VAL A 56 3.34 -8.09 13.50
N LYS A 57 3.44 -7.33 14.59
CA LYS A 57 2.31 -6.60 15.21
C LYS A 57 1.07 -7.47 15.49
N GLY A 58 1.27 -8.75 15.81
CA GLY A 58 0.18 -9.70 16.06
C GLY A 58 -0.44 -10.33 14.81
N VAL A 59 0.09 -10.03 13.62
CA VAL A 59 -0.32 -10.61 12.33
C VAL A 59 0.71 -11.63 11.89
N THR A 60 0.32 -12.89 11.77
CA THR A 60 1.19 -14.00 11.34
C THR A 60 0.86 -14.40 9.92
N LEU A 61 1.85 -14.41 9.01
CA LEU A 61 1.64 -14.88 7.64
C LEU A 61 1.70 -16.41 7.62
N ARG A 62 0.59 -17.06 7.31
CA ARG A 62 0.48 -18.54 7.27
C ARG A 62 0.80 -19.10 5.89
N SER A 63 0.28 -18.48 4.84
CA SER A 63 0.52 -18.88 3.46
C SER A 63 0.48 -17.67 2.53
N LEU A 64 1.17 -17.78 1.40
CA LEU A 64 1.24 -16.74 0.37
C LEU A 64 1.07 -17.38 -1.01
N GLY A 65 -0.01 -17.01 -1.70
CA GLY A 65 -0.29 -17.34 -3.09
C GLY A 65 0.12 -16.20 -4.03
N ALA A 66 -0.33 -16.27 -5.29
CA ALA A 66 -0.03 -15.27 -6.30
C ALA A 66 -0.75 -13.93 -6.03
N ASP A 67 -2.01 -13.99 -5.61
CA ASP A 67 -2.92 -12.87 -5.42
C ASP A 67 -3.63 -12.89 -4.05
N GLU A 68 -3.38 -13.91 -3.24
CA GLU A 68 -3.95 -14.06 -1.90
C GLU A 68 -2.90 -14.43 -0.85
N ALA A 69 -3.14 -14.04 0.40
CA ALA A 69 -2.35 -14.42 1.56
C ALA A 69 -3.28 -14.86 2.68
N GLU A 70 -2.95 -15.93 3.38
CA GLU A 70 -3.62 -16.27 4.64
C GLU A 70 -2.80 -15.71 5.80
N VAL A 71 -3.43 -14.83 6.56
CA VAL A 71 -2.87 -14.29 7.78
C VAL A 71 -3.65 -14.78 8.98
N GLU A 72 -3.02 -14.79 10.14
CA GLU A 72 -3.68 -15.00 11.42
C GLU A 72 -3.53 -13.74 12.25
N VAL A 73 -4.66 -13.15 12.66
CA VAL A 73 -4.73 -11.92 13.46
C VAL A 73 -5.52 -12.23 14.72
N ALA A 74 -4.91 -12.03 15.90
CA ALA A 74 -5.54 -12.36 17.18
C ALA A 74 -6.12 -13.79 17.25
N GLY A 75 -5.46 -14.77 16.61
CA GLY A 75 -5.89 -16.17 16.55
C GLY A 75 -6.98 -16.48 15.51
N GLN A 76 -7.50 -15.48 14.79
CA GLN A 76 -8.46 -15.66 13.70
C GLN A 76 -7.71 -15.71 12.36
N ARG A 77 -7.98 -16.77 11.56
CA ARG A 77 -7.44 -16.88 10.20
C ARG A 77 -8.25 -16.04 9.24
N GLN A 78 -7.56 -15.23 8.46
CA GLN A 78 -8.16 -14.32 7.51
C GLN A 78 -7.42 -14.40 6.19
N ARG A 79 -8.20 -14.52 5.11
CA ARG A 79 -7.68 -14.53 3.75
C ARG A 79 -7.71 -13.11 3.21
N LEU A 80 -6.53 -12.57 2.93
CA LEU A 80 -6.35 -11.26 2.31
C LEU A 80 -6.16 -11.46 0.82
N ARG A 81 -6.90 -10.70 0.03
CA ARG A 81 -6.63 -10.58 -1.40
C ARG A 81 -5.83 -9.32 -1.67
N LEU A 82 -4.89 -9.44 -2.59
CA LEU A 82 -4.08 -8.33 -3.05
C LEU A 82 -5.01 -7.27 -3.69
N GLY A 83 -4.89 -6.02 -3.25
CA GLY A 83 -5.74 -4.92 -3.74
C GLY A 83 -7.18 -4.90 -3.21
N ALA A 84 -7.58 -5.84 -2.37
CA ALA A 84 -8.88 -5.77 -1.70
C ALA A 84 -8.87 -4.64 -0.65
N SER A 85 -10.02 -3.99 -0.47
CA SER A 85 -10.19 -2.97 0.56
C SER A 85 -9.82 -3.53 1.93
N PRO A 86 -9.20 -2.72 2.82
CA PRO A 86 -8.64 -3.22 4.08
C PRO A 86 -9.72 -3.91 4.91
N SER A 87 -9.52 -5.20 5.16
CA SER A 87 -10.44 -6.01 5.94
C SER A 87 -10.20 -5.73 7.43
N ARG A 88 -11.14 -5.04 8.07
CA ARG A 88 -11.12 -4.81 9.51
C ARG A 88 -11.48 -6.10 10.24
N VAL A 89 -10.68 -6.49 11.22
CA VAL A 89 -11.05 -7.58 12.12
C VAL A 89 -12.24 -7.10 12.98
N GLY A 90 -13.42 -7.69 12.76
CA GLY A 90 -14.62 -7.48 13.60
C GLY A 90 -15.76 -6.64 13.00
N GLY A 91 -15.82 -6.41 11.69
CA GLY A 91 -16.95 -5.69 11.06
C GLY A 91 -17.30 -6.21 9.67
N ALA A 92 -18.60 -6.25 9.34
CA ALA A 92 -19.12 -6.71 8.06
C ALA A 92 -18.45 -5.97 6.87
N ALA A 93 -18.05 -6.75 5.86
CA ALA A 93 -17.34 -6.27 4.68
C ALA A 93 -18.15 -5.19 3.93
N ALA A 94 -17.58 -4.00 3.76
CA ALA A 94 -18.09 -3.00 2.83
C ALA A 94 -17.63 -3.35 1.40
N PRO A 95 -18.44 -3.06 0.35
CA PRO A 95 -18.07 -3.36 -1.03
C PRO A 95 -16.81 -2.60 -1.44
N GLY A 96 -15.87 -3.33 -2.04
CA GLY A 96 -14.52 -2.86 -2.30
C GLY A 96 -14.44 -1.78 -3.38
N GLY A 97 -13.68 -0.72 -3.08
CA GLY A 97 -13.10 0.14 -4.10
C GLY A 97 -12.00 -0.64 -4.80
N GLY A 98 -12.18 -0.89 -6.10
CA GLY A 98 -11.23 -1.63 -6.93
C GLY A 98 -9.91 -0.88 -7.03
N GLY A 99 -8.95 -1.25 -6.18
CA GLY A 99 -7.56 -0.86 -6.35
C GLY A 99 -6.96 -1.72 -7.46
N SER A 100 -6.70 -1.11 -8.60
CA SER A 100 -5.85 -1.66 -9.66
C SER A 100 -4.50 -2.03 -9.07
N THR A 101 -4.20 -3.32 -9.04
CA THR A 101 -2.98 -3.87 -8.47
C THR A 101 -2.02 -4.21 -9.58
N ILE A 102 -0.78 -3.73 -9.47
CA ILE A 102 0.27 -3.99 -10.45
C ILE A 102 1.36 -4.84 -9.79
N LEU A 103 1.53 -6.07 -10.28
CA LEU A 103 2.61 -6.96 -9.84
C LEU A 103 3.85 -6.71 -10.71
N LEU A 104 4.95 -6.29 -10.08
CA LEU A 104 6.23 -6.06 -10.74
C LEU A 104 7.22 -7.17 -10.34
N ALA A 105 7.72 -7.89 -11.33
CA ALA A 105 8.80 -8.84 -11.11
C ALA A 105 10.13 -8.10 -10.89
N ALA A 106 10.93 -8.57 -9.92
CA ALA A 106 12.30 -8.12 -9.80
C ALA A 106 13.11 -8.61 -11.01
N GLY A 107 13.82 -7.69 -11.66
CA GLY A 107 14.74 -7.98 -12.74
C GLY A 107 16.09 -8.51 -12.24
N PRO A 108 17.00 -8.84 -13.16
CA PRO A 108 18.38 -9.18 -12.81
C PRO A 108 19.01 -8.06 -11.96
N GLY A 109 19.59 -8.42 -10.81
CA GLY A 109 20.14 -7.45 -9.85
C GLY A 109 19.18 -6.99 -8.75
N GLY A 110 17.94 -7.51 -8.71
CA GLY A 110 16.99 -7.26 -7.60
C GLY A 110 16.21 -5.95 -7.70
N HIS A 111 16.41 -5.20 -8.78
CA HIS A 111 15.66 -3.98 -9.07
C HIS A 111 14.27 -4.30 -9.62
N PHE A 112 13.26 -3.54 -9.20
CA PHE A 112 11.91 -3.67 -9.73
C PHE A 112 11.76 -2.84 -11.01
N VAL A 113 11.31 -3.50 -12.07
CA VAL A 113 11.11 -2.88 -13.37
C VAL A 113 9.70 -3.16 -13.87
N GLY A 114 9.10 -2.18 -14.53
CA GLY A 114 7.75 -2.28 -15.05
C GLY A 114 7.60 -1.61 -16.40
N ASP A 115 6.81 -2.20 -17.28
CA ASP A 115 6.44 -1.56 -18.53
C ASP A 115 5.35 -0.53 -18.28
N GLY A 116 5.39 0.56 -19.05
CA GLY A 116 4.41 1.62 -18.94
C GLY A 116 4.44 2.56 -20.14
N ARG A 117 3.78 3.70 -20.01
CA ARG A 117 3.74 4.74 -21.03
C ARG A 117 3.96 6.12 -20.44
N ILE A 118 4.65 6.98 -21.19
CA ILE A 118 4.71 8.42 -20.95
C ILE A 118 4.15 9.10 -22.18
N ASN A 119 3.14 9.95 -22.02
CA ASN A 119 2.46 10.64 -23.12
C ASN A 119 2.03 9.67 -24.24
N GLY A 120 1.54 8.47 -23.86
CA GLY A 120 1.14 7.41 -24.79
C GLY A 120 2.28 6.58 -25.41
N GLN A 121 3.54 6.93 -25.19
CA GLN A 121 4.69 6.20 -25.73
C GLN A 121 5.25 5.18 -24.75
N ALA A 122 5.54 3.97 -25.23
CA ALA A 122 6.02 2.87 -24.42
C ALA A 122 7.39 3.15 -23.81
N VAL A 123 7.52 2.87 -22.52
CA VAL A 123 8.76 2.98 -21.74
C VAL A 123 8.87 1.84 -20.75
N ARG A 124 10.09 1.63 -20.24
CA ARG A 124 10.34 0.75 -19.11
C ARG A 124 10.81 1.57 -17.93
N PHE A 125 10.09 1.45 -16.82
CA PHE A 125 10.39 2.12 -15.57
C PHE A 125 11.27 1.26 -14.68
N LEU A 126 12.11 1.94 -13.92
CA LEU A 126 12.80 1.42 -12.74
C LEU A 126 12.10 2.02 -11.52
N VAL A 127 11.70 1.18 -10.56
CA VAL A 127 11.12 1.67 -9.31
C VAL A 127 12.25 2.08 -8.37
N ASP A 128 12.27 3.35 -8.02
CA ASP A 128 13.20 3.93 -7.04
C ASP A 128 12.42 4.58 -5.90
N THR A 129 12.49 3.98 -4.71
CA THR A 129 11.81 4.51 -3.51
C THR A 129 12.46 5.76 -2.93
N GLY A 130 13.69 6.09 -3.36
CA GLY A 130 14.39 7.31 -2.99
C GLY A 130 14.07 8.50 -3.89
N ALA A 131 13.40 8.28 -5.02
CA ALA A 131 13.07 9.33 -5.97
C ALA A 131 11.75 10.02 -5.60
N THR A 132 11.75 11.35 -5.60
CA THR A 132 10.54 12.18 -5.38
C THR A 132 9.83 12.55 -6.67
N THR A 133 10.46 12.35 -7.82
CA THR A 133 9.97 12.72 -9.16
C THR A 133 10.51 11.75 -10.20
N ILE A 134 9.90 11.69 -11.38
CA ILE A 134 10.39 10.85 -12.49
C ILE A 134 11.67 11.46 -13.04
N ALA A 135 12.73 10.67 -13.12
CA ALA A 135 13.99 11.06 -13.74
C ALA A 135 14.19 10.33 -15.07
N MET A 136 14.60 11.07 -16.11
CA MET A 136 14.96 10.49 -17.41
C MET A 136 16.09 11.27 -18.10
N GLY A 137 16.82 10.59 -18.99
CA GLY A 137 17.88 11.24 -19.79
C GLY A 137 17.33 12.05 -20.97
N GLN A 138 18.10 13.02 -21.45
CA GLN A 138 17.76 13.87 -22.61
C GLN A 138 17.41 13.07 -23.86
N GLN A 139 18.12 11.97 -24.12
CA GLN A 139 17.83 11.09 -25.26
C GLN A 139 16.44 10.46 -25.12
N GLN A 140 16.09 9.98 -23.92
CA GLN A 140 14.77 9.40 -23.67
C GLN A 140 13.67 10.45 -23.79
N ALA A 141 13.85 11.62 -23.16
CA ALA A 141 12.89 12.72 -23.24
C ALA A 141 12.64 13.17 -24.69
N SER A 142 13.70 13.23 -25.51
CA SER A 142 13.58 13.57 -26.94
C SER A 142 12.84 12.49 -27.73
N ARG A 143 13.11 11.20 -27.47
CA ARG A 143 12.36 10.09 -28.09
C ARG A 143 10.87 10.16 -27.77
N LEU A 144 10.54 10.53 -26.54
CA LEU A 144 9.18 10.68 -26.05
C LEU A 144 8.47 11.95 -26.53
N GLY A 145 9.13 12.80 -27.32
CA GLY A 145 8.57 14.07 -27.78
C GLY A 145 8.33 15.09 -26.66
N VAL A 146 8.99 14.94 -25.51
CA VAL A 146 8.91 15.90 -24.42
C VAL A 146 9.71 17.13 -24.81
N ALA A 147 9.09 18.31 -24.79
CA ALA A 147 9.73 19.59 -25.11
C ALA A 147 10.62 20.09 -23.96
N TRP A 148 11.56 19.25 -23.51
CA TRP A 148 12.33 19.48 -22.28
C TRP A 148 13.28 20.67 -22.37
N GLN A 149 13.69 21.08 -23.57
CA GLN A 149 14.51 22.28 -23.76
C GLN A 149 13.78 23.58 -23.39
N GLN A 150 12.45 23.55 -23.38
CA GLN A 150 11.60 24.67 -22.96
C GLN A 150 11.30 24.62 -21.44
N GLY A 151 11.70 23.53 -20.78
CA GLY A 151 11.53 23.35 -19.33
C GLY A 151 12.40 24.29 -18.51
N GLN A 152 12.02 24.49 -17.25
CA GLN A 152 12.77 25.33 -16.33
C GLN A 152 14.12 24.67 -15.99
N ARG A 153 15.22 25.41 -16.16
CA ARG A 153 16.54 24.94 -15.74
C ARG A 153 16.66 24.97 -14.21
N ALA A 154 17.21 23.90 -13.65
CA ALA A 154 17.49 23.77 -12.23
C ALA A 154 18.78 22.95 -12.00
N VAL A 155 19.15 22.75 -10.74
CA VAL A 155 20.25 21.87 -10.33
C VAL A 155 19.69 20.88 -9.32
N THR A 156 19.98 19.59 -9.51
CA THR A 156 19.62 18.54 -8.56
C THR A 156 20.87 17.97 -7.88
N GLN A 157 20.74 17.54 -6.63
CA GLN A 157 21.81 16.86 -5.92
C GLN A 157 21.74 15.37 -6.21
N THR A 158 22.84 14.82 -6.70
CA THR A 158 23.02 13.38 -6.91
C THR A 158 24.15 12.85 -6.02
N ALA A 159 24.32 11.54 -5.98
CA ALA A 159 25.44 10.92 -5.27
C ALA A 159 26.81 11.40 -5.76
N ASN A 160 26.91 11.80 -7.04
CA ASN A 160 28.15 12.28 -7.65
C ASN A 160 28.26 13.82 -7.63
N GLY A 161 27.38 14.51 -6.88
CA GLY A 161 27.35 15.96 -6.78
C GLY A 161 26.21 16.63 -7.57
N PRO A 162 26.25 17.97 -7.68
CA PRO A 162 25.21 18.74 -8.36
C PRO A 162 25.22 18.49 -9.87
N VAL A 163 24.04 18.23 -10.44
CA VAL A 163 23.83 18.02 -11.88
C VAL A 163 22.79 19.02 -12.40
N PRO A 164 23.06 19.72 -13.51
CA PRO A 164 22.07 20.59 -14.14
C PRO A 164 20.94 19.76 -14.76
N VAL A 165 19.69 20.17 -14.55
CA VAL A 165 18.50 19.45 -15.02
C VAL A 165 17.47 20.42 -15.61
N TYR A 166 16.52 19.86 -16.36
CA TYR A 166 15.31 20.57 -16.79
C TYR A 166 14.10 20.00 -16.07
N LEU A 167 13.35 20.87 -15.40
CA LEU A 167 12.06 20.53 -14.80
C LEU A 167 10.99 20.56 -15.88
N VAL A 168 10.23 19.49 -16.00
CA VAL A 168 9.16 19.33 -16.97
C VAL A 168 7.92 18.72 -16.34
N THR A 169 6.79 18.87 -17.01
CA THR A 169 5.54 18.17 -16.65
C THR A 169 5.18 17.23 -17.79
N LEU A 170 4.94 15.98 -17.45
CA LEU A 170 4.45 14.96 -18.36
C LEU A 170 2.92 15.02 -18.39
N ASN A 171 2.34 14.97 -19.59
CA ASN A 171 0.89 15.04 -19.75
C ASN A 171 0.22 13.83 -19.11
N SER A 172 0.78 12.64 -19.36
CA SER A 172 0.36 11.44 -18.66
C SER A 172 1.48 10.42 -18.47
N VAL A 173 1.34 9.64 -17.40
CA VAL A 173 2.19 8.50 -17.06
C VAL A 173 1.28 7.33 -16.72
N GLN A 174 1.48 6.22 -17.40
CA GLN A 174 0.71 5.00 -17.20
C GLN A 174 1.64 3.85 -16.81
N VAL A 175 1.23 3.07 -15.79
CA VAL A 175 1.85 1.79 -15.43
C VAL A 175 0.70 0.81 -15.23
N GLY A 176 0.74 -0.33 -15.94
CA GLY A 176 -0.42 -1.24 -15.99
C GLY A 176 -1.68 -0.53 -16.48
N ASP A 177 -2.74 -0.60 -15.68
CA ASP A 177 -4.05 0.03 -15.88
C ASP A 177 -4.20 1.38 -15.16
N VAL A 178 -3.18 1.82 -14.41
CA VAL A 178 -3.18 3.11 -13.70
C VAL A 178 -2.56 4.19 -14.57
N GLU A 179 -3.29 5.27 -14.81
CA GLU A 179 -2.80 6.46 -15.50
C GLU A 179 -2.92 7.69 -14.59
N VAL A 180 -1.84 8.47 -14.51
CA VAL A 180 -1.76 9.72 -13.77
C VAL A 180 -1.42 10.84 -14.74
N ALA A 181 -2.18 11.93 -14.68
CA ALA A 181 -1.96 13.11 -15.50
C ALA A 181 -1.08 14.15 -14.78
N ASN A 182 -0.44 15.04 -15.55
CA ASN A 182 0.31 16.20 -15.05
C ASN A 182 1.41 15.84 -14.04
N VAL A 183 2.24 14.85 -14.40
CA VAL A 183 3.28 14.32 -13.52
C VAL A 183 4.55 15.14 -13.65
N ALA A 184 5.09 15.62 -12.53
CA ALA A 184 6.39 16.28 -12.52
C ALA A 184 7.52 15.29 -12.89
N ALA A 185 8.49 15.78 -13.65
CA ALA A 185 9.68 15.02 -14.02
C ALA A 185 10.91 15.92 -14.16
N VAL A 186 12.08 15.30 -14.11
CA VAL A 186 13.38 15.93 -14.34
C VAL A 186 14.08 15.27 -15.53
N VAL A 187 14.68 16.10 -16.38
CA VAL A 187 15.50 15.63 -17.49
C VAL A 187 16.96 15.92 -17.20
N LEU A 188 17.77 14.86 -17.19
CA LEU A 188 19.21 14.89 -16.93
C LEU A 188 20.00 14.72 -18.23
N PRO A 189 21.23 15.26 -18.32
CA PRO A 189 22.13 15.09 -19.46
C PRO A 189 22.35 13.62 -19.84
#